data_AF-A0A535ZMI9-F1
#
_entry.id   AF-A0A535ZMI9-F1
#
_cell.length_a   1.000
_cell.length_b   1.000
_cell.length_c   1.000
_cell.angle_alpha   90.00
_cell.angle_beta   90.00
_cell.angle_gamma   90.00
#
_symmetry.space_group_name_H-M   'P 1'
#
loop_
_entity.id
_entity.type
_entity.pdbx_description
1 polymer ?
#
loop_
_entity_poly.entity_id
_entity_poly.type
_entity_poly.pdbx_seq_one_letter_code
_entity_poly.pdbx_strand_id
1 'polypeptide(L)'
;IIRNRLKVYATRTNARAYLKVQSEFGSFAKYLWSWVDGTPVVHHPRSFSDLPPTTELSDRVSKDLKRRGFTFVGSTIVYSLL
;
A
#
# COMPACT_ATOMS: atom_id res chain seq x y z
N ILE A 1 -15.66 -2.75 -14.57
CA ILE A 1 -15.36 -2.75 -13.12
C ILE A 1 -15.78 -4.07 -12.47
N ILE A 2 -15.16 -4.46 -11.37
CA ILE A 2 -15.65 -5.58 -10.55
C ILE A 2 -16.92 -5.12 -9.83
N ARG A 3 -18.05 -5.81 -10.04
CA ARG A 3 -19.37 -5.46 -9.47
C ARG A 3 -19.51 -5.83 -8.00
N ASN A 4 -18.55 -5.41 -7.18
CA ASN A 4 -18.60 -5.53 -5.73
C ASN A 4 -18.80 -4.14 -5.12
N ARG A 5 -19.93 -3.95 -4.45
CA ARG A 5 -20.34 -2.66 -3.88
C ARG A 5 -19.27 -2.07 -2.95
N LEU A 6 -18.70 -2.87 -2.05
CA LEU A 6 -17.68 -2.41 -1.10
C LEU A 6 -16.40 -1.96 -1.81
N LYS A 7 -15.93 -2.69 -2.83
CA LYS A 7 -14.75 -2.31 -3.62
C LYS A 7 -14.96 -1.01 -4.40
N VAL A 8 -16.15 -0.77 -4.93
CA VAL A 8 -16.47 0.49 -5.63
C VAL A 8 -16.45 1.67 -4.65
N TYR A 9 -17.07 1.54 -3.47
CA TYR A 9 -17.03 2.59 -2.46
C TYR A 9 -15.63 2.81 -1.88
N ALA A 10 -14.82 1.75 -1.78
CA ALA A 10 -13.43 1.85 -1.34
C ALA A 10 -12.60 2.78 -2.24
N THR A 11 -12.79 2.75 -3.57
CA THR A 11 -12.12 3.67 -4.49
C THR A 11 -12.38 5.13 -4.13
N ARG A 12 -13.63 5.51 -3.85
CA ARG A 12 -13.99 6.87 -3.42
C ARG A 12 -13.35 7.23 -2.07
N THR A 13 -13.40 6.32 -1.10
CA THR A 13 -12.80 6.53 0.22
C THR A 13 -11.29 6.70 0.13
N ASN A 14 -10.62 5.84 -0.63
CA ASN A 14 -9.18 5.86 -0.85
C ASN A 14 -8.74 7.12 -1.60
N ALA A 15 -9.52 7.61 -2.56
CA ALA A 15 -9.25 8.88 -3.24
C ALA A 15 -9.25 10.07 -2.26
N ARG A 16 -10.17 10.09 -1.30
CA ARG A 16 -10.19 11.13 -0.24
C ARG A 16 -8.98 11.00 0.68
N ALA A 17 -8.60 9.78 1.07
CA ALA A 17 -7.42 9.53 1.90
C ALA A 17 -6.12 9.90 1.17
N TYR A 18 -6.04 9.63 -0.13
CA TYR A 18 -4.92 10.02 -1.00
C TYR A 18 -4.70 11.53 -0.98
N LEU A 19 -5.76 12.33 -1.15
CA LEU A 19 -5.64 13.79 -1.11
C LEU A 19 -5.12 14.30 0.24
N LYS A 20 -5.51 13.67 1.35
CA LYS A 20 -4.98 14.01 2.68
C LYS A 20 -3.49 13.71 2.79
N VAL A 21 -3.06 12.52 2.34
CA VAL A 21 -1.63 12.16 2.31
C VAL A 21 -0.85 13.12 1.41
N GLN A 22 -1.38 13.46 0.25
CA GLN A 22 -0.75 14.43 -0.64
C GLN A 22 -0.62 15.81 0.03
N SER A 23 -1.61 16.24 0.82
CA SER A 23 -1.51 17.51 1.55
C SER A 23 -0.46 17.49 2.67
N GLU A 24 -0.23 16.34 3.31
CA GLU A 24 0.73 16.18 4.43
C GLU A 24 2.17 15.96 3.94
N PHE A 25 2.37 15.17 2.89
CA PHE A 25 3.69 14.77 2.38
C PHE A 25 4.07 15.48 1.07
N GLY A 26 3.21 16.36 0.56
CA GLY A 26 3.32 17.01 -0.76
C GLY A 26 3.01 16.08 -1.94
N SER A 27 3.37 14.80 -1.85
CA SER A 27 3.11 13.78 -2.88
C SER A 27 2.90 12.41 -2.26
N PHE A 28 1.91 11.67 -2.77
CA PHE A 28 1.70 10.27 -2.39
C PHE A 28 2.87 9.38 -2.79
N ALA A 29 3.55 9.69 -3.90
CA ALA A 29 4.75 8.96 -4.31
C ALA A 29 5.89 9.16 -3.31
N LYS A 30 6.12 10.41 -2.85
CA LYS A 30 7.11 10.68 -1.79
C LYS A 30 6.80 9.91 -0.51
N TYR A 31 5.53 9.88 -0.12
CA TYR A 31 5.08 9.10 1.03
C TYR A 31 5.40 7.61 0.86
N LEU A 32 5.07 6.98 -0.27
CA LEU A 32 5.39 5.56 -0.50
C LEU A 32 6.90 5.29 -0.52
N TRP A 33 7.67 6.09 -1.24
CA TRP A 33 9.13 5.93 -1.35
C TRP A 33 9.86 6.20 -0.03
N SER A 34 9.28 6.98 0.89
CA SER A 34 9.87 7.21 2.22
C SER A 34 9.96 5.96 3.08
N TRP A 35 9.14 4.93 2.81
CA TRP A 35 9.19 3.66 3.53
C TRP A 35 10.41 2.79 3.22
N VAL A 36 11.11 3.11 2.12
CA VAL A 36 12.30 2.41 1.65
C VAL A 36 13.48 3.37 1.44
N ASP A 37 13.42 4.56 2.06
CA ASP A 37 14.44 5.60 1.95
C ASP A 37 14.81 5.94 0.50
N GLY A 38 13.83 5.89 -0.41
CA GLY A 38 14.02 6.15 -1.83
C GLY A 38 14.76 5.07 -2.61
N THR A 39 15.14 3.95 -1.98
CA THR A 39 15.92 2.87 -2.60
C THR A 39 15.07 1.61 -2.75
N PRO A 40 15.00 1.00 -3.94
CA PRO A 40 14.24 -0.24 -4.14
C PRO A 40 14.76 -1.38 -3.25
N VAL A 41 13.85 -2.16 -2.66
CA VAL A 41 14.20 -3.37 -1.92
C VAL A 41 14.35 -4.52 -2.92
N VAL A 42 15.58 -5.00 -3.12
CA VAL A 42 15.86 -6.10 -4.06
C VAL A 42 15.90 -7.43 -3.31
N HIS A 43 14.89 -8.27 -3.57
CA HIS A 43 14.83 -9.64 -3.07
C HIS A 43 15.56 -10.62 -4.01
N HIS A 44 16.08 -11.72 -3.47
CA HIS A 44 16.77 -12.77 -4.24
C HIS A 44 16.12 -14.16 -4.02
N PRO A 45 14.83 -14.34 -4.37
CA PRO A 45 14.16 -15.64 -4.27
C PRO A 45 14.75 -16.61 -5.31
N ARG A 46 14.91 -17.89 -4.94
CA ARG A 46 15.38 -18.93 -5.88
C ARG A 46 14.22 -19.61 -6.59
N SER A 47 13.03 -19.53 -6.00
CA SER A 47 11.79 -20.14 -6.48
C SER A 47 10.58 -19.31 -6.05
N PHE A 48 9.43 -19.56 -6.67
CA PHE A 48 8.18 -18.90 -6.29
C PHE A 48 7.76 -19.22 -4.84
N SER A 49 8.08 -20.42 -4.35
CA SER A 49 7.84 -20.82 -2.96
C SER A 49 8.64 -20.01 -1.93
N ASP A 50 9.72 -19.35 -2.35
CA ASP A 50 10.54 -18.50 -1.47
C ASP A 50 9.97 -17.08 -1.32
N LEU A 51 8.96 -16.72 -2.12
CA LEU A 51 8.31 -15.42 -2.03
C LEU A 51 7.27 -15.43 -0.90
N PRO A 52 7.46 -14.64 0.17
CA PRO A 52 6.45 -14.54 1.20
C PRO A 52 5.24 -13.77 0.66
N PRO A 53 4.01 -14.06 1.15
CA PRO A 53 2.81 -13.34 0.75
C PRO A 53 2.69 -11.94 1.39
N THR A 54 3.55 -11.64 2.36
CA THR A 54 3.63 -10.39 3.13
C THR A 54 5.06 -10.18 3.63
N THR A 55 5.46 -8.95 3.86
CA THR A 55 6.72 -8.59 4.53
C THR A 55 6.45 -7.69 5.74
N GLU A 56 7.42 -7.55 6.64
CA GLU A 56 7.31 -6.59 7.74
C GLU A 56 7.10 -5.15 7.21
N LEU A 57 7.71 -4.83 6.07
CA LEU A 57 7.48 -3.57 5.37
C LEU A 57 6.00 -3.41 4.97
N SER A 58 5.43 -4.41 4.28
CA SER A 58 4.03 -4.33 3.86
C SER A 58 3.05 -4.30 5.04
N ASP A 59 3.39 -4.96 6.15
CA ASP A 59 2.60 -4.90 7.39
C ASP A 59 2.57 -3.50 8.00
N ARG A 60 3.73 -2.84 8.07
CA ARG A 60 3.86 -1.48 8.59
C ARG A 60 3.11 -0.48 7.71
N VAL A 61 3.34 -0.54 6.39
CA VAL A 61 2.66 0.32 5.41
C VAL A 61 1.14 0.08 5.42
N SER A 62 0.69 -1.18 5.47
CA SER A 62 -0.74 -1.53 5.58
C SER A 62 -1.39 -0.93 6.82
N LYS A 63 -0.73 -1.03 7.98
CA LYS A 63 -1.23 -0.44 9.23
C LYS A 63 -1.32 1.08 9.16
N ASP A 64 -0.37 1.73 8.51
CA ASP A 64 -0.38 3.19 8.35
C ASP A 64 -1.46 3.65 7.37
N LEU A 65 -1.58 3.01 6.20
CA LEU A 65 -2.65 3.28 5.24
C LEU A 65 -4.04 3.10 5.87
N LYS A 66 -4.25 2.05 6.66
CA LYS A 66 -5.51 1.86 7.41
C LYS A 66 -5.77 3.01 8.38
N ARG A 67 -4.76 3.44 9.14
CA ARG A 67 -4.88 4.60 10.06
C ARG A 67 -5.24 5.89 9.32
N ARG A 68 -4.73 6.05 8.10
CA ARG A 68 -5.01 7.21 7.23
C ARG A 68 -6.35 7.14 6.51
N GLY A 69 -7.14 6.09 6.76
CA GLY A 69 -8.51 5.94 6.25
C GLY A 69 -8.61 5.20 4.90
N PHE A 70 -7.53 4.58 4.44
CA PHE A 70 -7.61 3.68 3.29
C PHE A 70 -8.33 2.37 3.67
N THR A 71 -9.03 1.81 2.70
CA THR A 71 -9.79 0.56 2.79
C THR A 71 -9.33 -0.40 1.71
N PHE A 72 -9.49 -1.71 1.93
CA PHE A 72 -8.95 -2.77 1.05
C PHE A 72 -7.42 -2.71 0.86
N VAL A 73 -6.70 -2.32 1.90
CA VAL A 73 -5.22 -2.22 1.94
C VAL A 73 -4.64 -3.23 2.92
N GLY A 74 -4.98 -4.51 2.77
CA GLY A 74 -4.38 -5.60 3.56
C GLY A 74 -2.88 -5.77 3.26
N SER A 75 -2.12 -6.38 4.16
CA SER A 75 -0.66 -6.50 4.00
C SER A 75 -0.25 -7.18 2.69
N THR A 76 -0.95 -8.25 2.27
CA THR A 76 -0.69 -8.90 0.97
C THR A 76 -0.96 -7.97 -0.21
N ILE A 77 -2.02 -7.17 -0.15
CA ILE A 77 -2.35 -6.20 -1.20
C ILE A 77 -1.26 -5.12 -1.25
N VAL A 78 -0.78 -4.67 -0.09
CA VAL A 78 0.29 -3.67 0.01
C VAL A 78 1.62 -4.25 -0.45
N TYR A 79 1.93 -5.51 -0.14
CA TYR A 79 3.12 -6.18 -0.64
C TYR A 79 3.10 -6.29 -2.17
N SER A 80 1.94 -6.54 -2.77
CA SER A 80 1.80 -6.52 -4.24
C SER A 80 1.82 -5.12 -4.86
N LEU A 81 1.70 -4.07 -4.05
CA LEU A 81 1.74 -2.67 -4.49
C LEU A 81 3.16 -2.08 -4.42
N LEU A 82 3.93 -2.46 -3.40
CA LEU A 82 5.30 -2.01 -3.14
C LEU A 82 6.28 -2.68 -4.10
#